data_AF-A0A5C7J4R3-F1
#
_entry.id   AF-A0A5C7J4R3-F1
#
_cell.length_a   1.000
_cell.length_b   1.000
_cell.length_c   1.000
_cell.angle_alpha   90.00
_cell.angle_beta   90.00
_cell.angle_gamma   90.00
#
_symmetry.space_group_name_H-M   'P 1'
#
loop_
_entity.id
_entity.type
_entity.pdbx_description
1 polymer ?
#
loop_
_entity_poly.entity_id
_entity_poly.type
_entity_poly.pdbx_seq_one_letter_code
_entity_poly.pdbx_strand_id
1 'polypeptide(L)'
;MAITFDPTAKRIILDSTSVTASQIWIAWIDWVATGDNSKYLPAMMQVGGDSLGSGLFIPPYIFLLNGWRVRPMEADHDLTITGNLFVDGGGTPVVRTLGQYQVNVSYTVPVQAQGISISGSSGPTSTEIANEVWSHSFTNKLLTVAKFLGLK
;
A
#
# COMPACT_ATOMS: atom_id res chain seq x y z
N MET A 1 -13.82 20.01 10.91
CA MET A 1 -14.03 18.61 10.49
C MET A 1 -14.10 17.76 11.74
N ALA A 2 -15.30 17.35 12.08
CA ALA A 2 -15.64 16.42 13.14
C ALA A 2 -15.94 15.04 12.52
N ILE A 3 -15.33 14.01 13.10
CA ILE A 3 -15.65 12.61 12.81
C ILE A 3 -16.32 12.06 14.06
N THR A 4 -17.54 11.55 13.92
CA THR A 4 -18.30 11.00 15.05
C THR A 4 -18.40 9.49 14.95
N PHE A 5 -18.26 8.79 16.08
CA PHE A 5 -18.34 7.34 16.16
C PHE A 5 -19.62 6.92 16.88
N ASP A 6 -20.46 6.18 16.18
CA ASP A 6 -21.66 5.54 16.73
C ASP A 6 -21.39 4.04 16.89
N PRO A 7 -21.08 3.57 18.11
CA PRO A 7 -20.76 2.16 18.37
C PRO A 7 -21.97 1.23 18.28
N THR A 8 -23.18 1.75 18.46
CA THR A 8 -24.41 0.97 18.39
C THR A 8 -24.75 0.64 16.94
N ALA A 9 -24.71 1.65 16.07
CA ALA A 9 -24.94 1.46 14.64
C ALA A 9 -23.68 1.02 13.87
N LYS A 10 -22.50 1.06 14.52
CA LYS A 10 -21.18 0.80 13.93
C LYS A 10 -20.92 1.73 12.74
N ARG A 11 -21.02 3.04 12.99
CA ARG A 11 -20.87 4.08 11.96
C ARG A 11 -19.80 5.09 12.33
N ILE A 12 -18.97 5.40 11.33
CA ILE A 12 -18.04 6.53 11.34
C ILE A 12 -18.70 7.61 10.50
N ILE A 13 -19.20 8.65 11.15
CA ILE A 13 -20.04 9.68 10.52
C ILE A 13 -19.16 10.87 10.20
N LEU A 14 -19.16 11.28 8.93
CA LEU A 14 -18.38 12.41 8.44
C LEU A 14 -19.21 13.70 8.45
N ASP A 15 -18.54 14.82 8.71
CA ASP A 15 -19.08 16.18 8.57
C ASP A 15 -18.36 16.99 7.47
N SER A 16 -17.66 16.31 6.56
CA SER A 16 -16.90 16.94 5.48
C SER A 16 -17.04 16.19 4.17
N THR A 17 -16.75 16.89 3.08
CA THR A 17 -16.70 16.36 1.72
C THR A 17 -15.32 15.79 1.35
N SER A 18 -14.33 15.94 2.24
CA SER A 18 -12.98 15.41 2.04
C SER A 18 -12.41 14.91 3.36
N VAL A 19 -11.87 13.70 3.34
CA VAL A 19 -11.25 13.07 4.50
C VAL A 19 -10.14 12.11 4.04
N THR A 20 -9.12 11.92 4.88
CA THR A 20 -8.11 10.88 4.67
C THR A 20 -8.39 9.65 5.53
N ALA A 21 -8.03 8.47 5.06
CA ALA A 21 -8.10 7.24 5.85
C ALA A 21 -7.31 7.37 7.17
N SER A 22 -6.17 8.06 7.15
CA SER A 22 -5.36 8.36 8.34
C SER A 22 -6.06 9.29 9.33
N GLN A 23 -6.82 10.30 8.86
CA GLN A 23 -7.63 11.14 9.75
C GLN A 23 -8.73 10.33 10.44
N ILE A 24 -9.37 9.41 9.72
CA ILE A 24 -10.37 8.49 10.30
C ILE A 24 -9.73 7.62 11.38
N TRP A 25 -8.54 7.07 11.10
CA TRP A 25 -7.79 6.26 12.06
C TRP A 25 -7.45 7.05 13.34
N ILE A 26 -6.83 8.23 13.20
CA ILE A 26 -6.43 9.06 14.33
C ILE A 26 -7.65 9.43 15.18
N ALA A 27 -8.74 9.88 14.54
CA ALA A 27 -9.97 10.21 15.25
C ALA A 27 -10.57 9.02 16.01
N TRP A 28 -10.42 7.80 15.49
CA TRP A 28 -10.87 6.60 16.18
C TRP A 28 -10.01 6.27 17.39
N ILE A 29 -8.67 6.40 17.27
CA ILE A 29 -7.76 6.21 18.40
C ILE A 29 -8.08 7.19 19.53
N ASP A 30 -8.29 8.46 19.21
CA ASP A 30 -8.68 9.49 20.18
C ASP A 30 -10.04 9.17 20.83
N TRP A 31 -11.01 8.70 20.02
CA TRP A 31 -12.32 8.30 20.53
C TRP A 31 -12.25 7.08 21.46
N VAL A 32 -11.44 6.06 21.13
CA VAL A 32 -11.22 4.89 21.99
C VAL A 32 -10.56 5.27 23.32
N ALA A 33 -9.62 6.22 23.29
CA ALA A 33 -8.95 6.73 24.49
C ALA A 33 -9.85 7.59 25.39
N THR A 34 -11.05 7.96 24.92
CA THR A 34 -12.00 8.77 25.68
C THR A 34 -12.92 7.89 26.54
N GLY A 35 -12.91 8.12 27.85
CA GLY A 35 -13.85 7.48 28.77
C GLY A 35 -13.71 5.96 28.79
N ASP A 36 -14.81 5.24 28.55
CA ASP A 36 -14.86 3.77 28.52
C ASP A 36 -15.10 3.19 27.11
N ASN A 37 -14.85 3.96 26.05
CA ASN A 37 -15.12 3.56 24.66
C ASN A 37 -14.28 2.35 24.22
N SER A 38 -13.16 2.06 24.88
CA SER A 38 -12.38 0.84 24.66
C SER A 38 -13.12 -0.46 24.99
N LYS A 39 -14.31 -0.40 25.62
CA LYS A 39 -15.17 -1.57 25.86
C LYS A 39 -15.78 -2.15 24.58
N TYR A 40 -15.88 -1.37 23.51
CA TYR A 40 -16.43 -1.82 22.24
C TYR A 40 -15.38 -2.59 21.44
N LEU A 41 -15.84 -3.55 20.63
CA LEU A 41 -14.96 -4.24 19.70
C LEU A 41 -14.29 -3.23 18.74
N PRO A 42 -13.02 -3.42 18.37
CA PRO A 42 -12.29 -2.49 17.54
C PRO A 42 -13.03 -2.14 16.25
N ALA A 43 -13.11 -0.85 15.90
CA ALA A 43 -13.76 -0.43 14.66
C ALA A 43 -12.88 -0.65 13.43
N MET A 44 -11.57 -0.64 13.63
CA MET A 44 -10.59 -0.70 12.55
C MET A 44 -9.23 -1.21 13.05
N MET A 45 -8.39 -1.63 12.11
CA MET A 45 -6.96 -1.87 12.31
C MET A 45 -6.13 -1.15 11.25
N GLN A 46 -4.86 -0.88 11.57
CA GLN A 46 -3.88 -0.31 10.66
C GLN A 46 -2.79 -1.33 10.37
N VAL A 47 -2.34 -1.39 9.11
CA VAL A 47 -1.12 -2.07 8.68
C VAL A 47 -0.24 -1.08 7.92
N GLY A 48 1.07 -1.05 8.20
CA GLY A 48 1.99 -0.05 7.66
C GLY A 48 1.87 1.29 8.38
N GLY A 49 2.32 2.38 7.74
CA GLY A 49 2.55 3.68 8.39
C GLY A 49 3.93 3.82 9.02
N ASP A 50 4.75 2.75 8.96
CA ASP A 50 6.09 2.72 9.54
C ASP A 50 7.06 3.60 8.75
N SER A 51 7.93 4.30 9.48
CA SER A 51 9.03 5.06 8.90
C SER A 51 10.09 4.13 8.31
N LEU A 52 10.47 4.39 7.07
CA LEU A 52 11.58 3.73 6.38
C LEU A 52 12.89 4.51 6.53
N GLY A 53 12.88 5.60 7.30
CA GLY A 53 13.95 6.59 7.33
C GLY A 53 13.85 7.60 6.19
N SER A 54 14.64 8.68 6.28
CA SER A 54 14.74 9.72 5.23
C SER A 54 13.40 10.36 4.83
N GLY A 55 12.42 10.39 5.74
CA GLY A 55 11.08 10.94 5.48
C GLY A 55 10.18 10.06 4.61
N LEU A 56 10.59 8.81 4.32
CA LEU A 56 9.77 7.83 3.63
C LEU A 56 8.98 7.00 4.63
N PHE A 57 7.75 6.65 4.26
CA PHE A 57 6.86 5.85 5.10
C PHE A 57 6.19 4.77 4.26
N ILE A 58 5.95 3.61 4.86
CA ILE A 58 5.02 2.62 4.30
C ILE A 58 3.63 3.25 4.33
N PRO A 59 2.87 3.30 3.22
CA PRO A 59 1.52 3.83 3.25
C PRO A 59 0.66 3.07 4.27
N PRO A 60 -0.09 3.76 5.13
CA PRO A 60 -0.98 3.09 6.07
C PRO A 60 -2.18 2.51 5.32
N TYR A 61 -2.49 1.25 5.59
CA TYR A 61 -3.69 0.54 5.14
C TYR A 61 -4.63 0.40 6.33
N ILE A 62 -5.83 1.00 6.22
CA ILE A 62 -6.83 0.96 7.27
C ILE A 62 -7.93 -0.03 6.88
N PHE A 63 -8.18 -1.01 7.74
CA PHE A 63 -9.22 -2.02 7.55
C PHE A 63 -10.33 -1.80 8.57
N LEU A 64 -11.56 -1.61 8.08
CA LEU A 64 -12.77 -1.53 8.88
C LEU A 64 -13.17 -2.92 9.35
N LEU A 65 -13.30 -3.08 10.66
CA LEU A 65 -13.56 -4.34 11.34
C LEU A 65 -14.99 -4.40 11.86
N ASN A 66 -15.43 -5.59 12.26
CA ASN A 66 -16.60 -5.80 13.13
C ASN A 66 -17.92 -5.20 12.62
N GLY A 67 -18.05 -4.95 11.31
CA GLY A 67 -19.24 -4.37 10.68
C GLY A 67 -19.28 -2.84 10.64
N TRP A 68 -18.19 -2.17 11.02
CA TRP A 68 -18.08 -0.71 10.94
C TRP A 68 -18.00 -0.22 9.50
N ARG A 69 -18.66 0.90 9.23
CA ARG A 69 -18.71 1.55 7.92
C ARG A 69 -18.69 3.07 8.05
N VAL A 70 -18.20 3.74 7.01
CA VAL A 70 -18.23 5.20 6.90
C VAL A 70 -19.60 5.64 6.38
N ARG A 71 -20.23 6.61 7.05
CA ARG A 71 -21.44 7.27 6.58
C ARG A 71 -21.10 8.72 6.19
N PRO A 72 -21.41 9.16 4.96
CA PRO A 72 -21.23 10.54 4.54
C PRO A 72 -22.11 11.53 5.31
N MET A 73 -21.87 12.83 5.10
CA MET A 73 -22.75 13.89 5.57
C MET A 73 -24.15 13.76 4.94
N GLU A 74 -25.19 14.14 5.68
CA GLU A 74 -26.59 14.18 5.23
C GLU A 74 -26.86 15.40 4.32
N ALA A 75 -26.20 15.46 3.17
CA ALA A 75 -26.36 16.50 2.14
C ALA A 75 -25.92 15.98 0.77
N ASP A 76 -26.32 16.63 -0.33
CA ASP A 76 -25.82 16.33 -1.67
C ASP A 76 -24.37 16.82 -1.83
N HIS A 77 -23.44 15.92 -2.18
CA HIS A 77 -22.03 16.27 -2.35
C HIS A 77 -21.20 15.20 -3.07
N ASP A 78 -20.01 15.62 -3.51
CA ASP A 78 -18.92 14.71 -3.86
C ASP A 78 -18.06 14.45 -2.62
N LEU A 79 -17.95 13.20 -2.18
CA LEU A 79 -17.09 12.79 -1.09
C LEU A 79 -15.76 12.28 -1.64
N THR A 80 -14.65 12.90 -1.24
CA THR A 80 -13.29 12.42 -1.55
C THR A 80 -12.68 11.73 -0.33
N ILE A 81 -12.32 10.45 -0.49
CA ILE A 81 -11.56 9.70 0.52
C ILE A 81 -10.15 9.46 -0.01
N THR A 82 -9.15 10.05 0.65
CA THR A 82 -7.74 9.89 0.28
C THR A 82 -7.05 8.86 1.16
N GLY A 83 -6.31 7.94 0.56
CA GLY A 83 -5.62 6.86 1.24
C GLY A 83 -6.35 5.52 1.16
N ASN A 84 -5.76 4.53 1.83
CA ASN A 84 -6.13 3.14 1.74
C ASN A 84 -7.16 2.79 2.82
N LEU A 85 -8.43 2.69 2.44
CA LEU A 85 -9.53 2.32 3.33
C LEU A 85 -10.28 1.11 2.78
N PHE A 86 -10.24 0.02 3.54
CA PHE A 86 -10.82 -1.26 3.16
C PHE A 86 -11.78 -1.78 4.22
N VAL A 87 -12.59 -2.76 3.86
CA VAL A 87 -13.36 -3.56 4.80
C VAL A 87 -12.65 -4.90 4.96
N ASP A 88 -12.45 -5.34 6.20
CA ASP A 88 -11.93 -6.68 6.46
C ASP A 88 -12.92 -7.75 5.96
N GLY A 89 -12.40 -8.72 5.20
CA GLY A 89 -13.21 -9.67 4.43
C GLY A 89 -13.88 -9.11 3.17
N GLY A 90 -13.64 -7.84 2.82
CA GLY A 90 -14.14 -7.21 1.60
C GLY A 90 -15.51 -6.53 1.71
N GLY A 91 -15.97 -5.95 0.60
CA GLY A 91 -17.23 -5.19 0.51
C GLY A 91 -17.03 -3.66 0.47
N THR A 92 -18.14 -2.92 0.52
CA THR A 92 -18.14 -1.46 0.36
C THR A 92 -17.85 -0.75 1.68
N PRO A 93 -16.81 0.11 1.78
CA PRO A 93 -16.47 0.83 3.02
C PRO A 93 -17.48 1.92 3.40
N VAL A 94 -18.12 2.54 2.40
CA VAL A 94 -19.07 3.65 2.58
C VAL A 94 -20.50 3.14 2.43
N VAL A 95 -21.36 3.54 3.37
CA VAL A 95 -22.81 3.31 3.31
C VAL A 95 -23.55 4.55 2.87
N ARG A 96 -24.81 4.36 2.49
CA ARG A 96 -25.75 5.46 2.19
C ARG A 96 -25.99 6.35 3.41
N THR A 97 -26.33 7.60 3.14
CA THR A 97 -26.96 8.52 4.09
C THR A 97 -28.28 7.94 4.62
N LEU A 98 -28.79 8.50 5.71
CA LEU A 98 -30.12 8.17 6.23
C LEU A 98 -31.23 8.80 5.38
N GLY A 99 -31.02 10.06 4.97
CA GLY A 99 -31.88 10.77 4.05
C GLY A 99 -31.63 10.40 2.59
N GLN A 100 -32.54 10.82 1.72
CA GLN A 100 -32.38 10.71 0.26
C GLN A 100 -31.49 11.84 -0.24
N TYR A 101 -30.18 11.62 -0.19
CA TYR A 101 -29.17 12.52 -0.73
C TYR A 101 -28.34 11.82 -1.80
N GLN A 102 -27.91 12.58 -2.80
CA GLN A 102 -26.98 12.11 -3.81
C GLN A 102 -25.56 12.37 -3.32
N VAL A 103 -24.85 11.27 -3.01
CA VAL A 103 -23.43 11.32 -2.63
C VAL A 103 -22.59 10.53 -3.62
N ASN A 104 -21.69 11.22 -4.30
CA ASN A 104 -20.76 10.63 -5.24
C ASN A 104 -19.41 10.42 -4.54
N VAL A 105 -19.02 9.16 -4.33
CA VAL A 105 -17.79 8.82 -3.59
C VAL A 105 -16.63 8.59 -4.55
N SER A 106 -15.54 9.33 -4.36
CA SER A 106 -14.28 9.16 -5.08
C SER A 106 -13.16 8.75 -4.12
N TYR A 107 -12.30 7.84 -4.56
CA TYR A 107 -11.13 7.39 -3.80
C TYR A 107 -9.85 7.83 -4.48
N THR A 108 -8.98 8.47 -3.72
CA THR A 108 -7.62 8.80 -4.15
C THR A 108 -6.65 7.93 -3.37
N VAL A 109 -6.27 6.79 -3.94
CA VAL A 109 -5.29 5.87 -3.33
C VAL A 109 -3.88 6.22 -3.79
N PRO A 110 -2.90 6.38 -2.87
CA PRO A 110 -1.53 6.62 -3.27
C PRO A 110 -0.94 5.37 -3.92
N VAL A 111 -0.41 5.49 -5.14
CA VAL A 111 0.46 4.47 -5.74
C VAL A 111 1.85 4.65 -5.14
N GLN A 112 2.15 3.95 -4.06
CA GLN A 112 3.53 3.82 -3.59
C GLN A 112 4.02 2.43 -4.00
N ALA A 113 4.58 2.39 -5.21
CA ALA A 113 5.37 1.26 -5.68
C ALA A 113 6.70 1.27 -4.91
N GLN A 114 6.87 0.36 -3.96
CA GLN A 114 8.18 0.08 -3.38
C GLN A 114 8.94 -0.82 -4.35
N GLY A 115 10.12 -0.35 -4.78
CA GLY A 115 10.98 -1.08 -5.69
C GLY A 115 11.42 -2.41 -5.10
N ILE A 116 11.22 -3.48 -5.86
CA ILE A 116 11.88 -4.76 -5.61
C ILE A 116 13.39 -4.52 -5.73
N SER A 117 14.15 -4.82 -4.67
CA SER A 117 15.58 -5.03 -4.85
C SER A 117 15.72 -6.29 -5.71
N ILE A 118 16.04 -6.13 -6.98
CA ILE A 118 16.70 -7.21 -7.70
C ILE A 118 18.01 -7.44 -6.95
N SER A 119 18.07 -8.53 -6.18
CA SER A 119 19.31 -9.04 -5.62
C SER A 119 20.33 -8.96 -6.72
N GLY A 120 21.35 -8.10 -6.54
CA GLY A 120 22.34 -7.84 -7.58
C GLY A 120 22.79 -9.17 -8.15
N SER A 121 22.68 -9.33 -9.47
CA SER A 121 23.38 -10.41 -10.13
C SER A 121 24.84 -10.27 -9.68
N SER A 122 25.33 -11.27 -8.97
CA SER A 122 26.77 -11.42 -8.79
C SER A 122 27.34 -11.49 -10.21
N GLY A 123 28.09 -10.46 -10.61
CA GLY A 123 28.88 -10.55 -11.82
C GLY A 123 29.75 -11.82 -11.76
N PRO A 124 30.11 -12.41 -12.91
CA PRO A 124 30.97 -13.58 -12.93
C PRO A 124 32.22 -13.32 -12.11
N THR A 125 32.59 -14.28 -11.27
CA THR A 125 33.79 -14.22 -10.44
C THR A 125 35.03 -14.05 -11.32
N SER A 126 36.11 -13.51 -10.76
CA SER A 126 37.39 -13.40 -11.48
C SER A 126 37.86 -14.74 -12.06
N THR A 127 37.52 -15.85 -11.38
CA THR A 127 37.76 -17.21 -11.85
C THR A 127 36.94 -17.56 -13.09
N GLU A 128 35.64 -17.24 -13.11
CA GLU A 128 34.78 -17.50 -14.28
C GLU A 128 35.21 -16.66 -15.49
N ILE A 129 35.58 -15.39 -15.26
CA ILE A 129 36.14 -14.54 -16.31
C ILE A 129 37.45 -15.12 -16.85
N ALA A 130 38.36 -15.57 -15.97
CA ALA A 130 39.64 -16.14 -16.38
C ALA A 130 39.46 -17.42 -17.22
N ASN A 131 38.54 -18.29 -16.82
CA ASN A 131 38.23 -19.53 -17.55
C ASN A 131 37.71 -19.24 -18.96
N GLU A 132 36.79 -18.29 -19.10
CA GLU A 132 36.22 -17.93 -20.41
C GLU A 132 37.27 -17.29 -21.32
N VAL A 133 38.09 -16.37 -20.80
CA VAL A 133 39.18 -15.73 -21.55
C VAL A 133 40.19 -16.78 -22.03
N TRP A 134 40.55 -17.73 -21.17
CA TRP A 134 41.44 -18.83 -21.54
C TRP A 134 40.79 -19.67 -22.65
N SER A 135 39.58 -20.17 -22.46
CA SER A 135 38.82 -20.93 -23.48
C SER A 135 38.78 -20.23 -24.85
N HIS A 136 38.46 -18.93 -24.87
CA HIS A 136 38.38 -18.14 -26.09
C HIS A 136 39.76 -17.95 -26.77
N SER A 137 40.81 -17.71 -25.97
CA SER A 137 42.18 -17.54 -26.49
C SER A 137 42.75 -18.82 -27.10
N PHE A 138 42.45 -19.98 -26.53
CA PHE A 138 42.87 -21.28 -27.06
C PHE A 138 42.11 -21.64 -28.33
N THR A 139 40.81 -21.36 -28.39
CA THR A 139 39.98 -21.59 -29.57
C THR A 139 40.47 -20.79 -30.78
N ASN A 140 40.79 -19.50 -30.59
CA ASN A 140 41.31 -18.65 -31.68
C ASN A 140 42.72 -19.07 -32.14
N LYS A 141 43.60 -19.47 -31.22
CA LYS A 141 44.96 -19.91 -31.57
C LYS A 141 44.97 -21.25 -32.28
N LEU A 142 44.14 -22.21 -31.84
CA LEU A 142 43.99 -23.52 -32.51
C LEU A 142 43.47 -23.36 -33.94
N LEU A 143 42.47 -22.49 -34.16
CA LEU A 143 41.99 -22.19 -35.51
C LEU A 143 43.09 -21.62 -36.42
N THR A 144 44.00 -20.82 -35.88
CA THR A 144 45.09 -20.22 -36.63
C THR A 144 46.18 -21.24 -36.99
N VAL A 145 46.53 -22.12 -36.05
CA VAL A 145 47.52 -23.19 -36.25
C VAL A 145 46.99 -24.27 -37.21
N ALA A 146 45.73 -24.69 -37.05
CA ALA A 146 45.11 -25.64 -37.96
C ALA A 146 45.01 -25.09 -39.40
N LYS A 147 44.69 -23.80 -39.56
CA LYS A 147 44.72 -23.14 -40.88
C LYS A 147 46.13 -23.14 -41.48
N PHE A 148 47.17 -22.93 -40.68
CA PHE A 148 48.56 -22.97 -41.15
C PHE A 148 49.04 -24.37 -41.55
N LEU A 149 48.57 -25.42 -40.87
CA LEU A 149 48.92 -26.81 -41.18
C LEU A 149 48.17 -27.37 -42.39
N GLY A 150 46.93 -26.92 -42.65
CA GLY A 150 46.14 -27.30 -43.83
C GLY A 150 46.50 -26.56 -45.12
N LEU A 151 47.52 -25.69 -45.08
CA LEU A 151 48.05 -24.93 -46.22
C LEU A 151 49.31 -25.56 -46.84
N LYS A 152 49.63 -26.81 -46.50
CA LYS A 152 50.69 -27.60 -47.13
C LYS A 152 50.12 -28.74 -47.97
#